data_AF-A0A0P9GFP1-F1
#
_entry.id   AF-A0A0P9GFP1-F1
#
_cell.length_a   1.000
_cell.length_b   1.000
_cell.length_c   1.000
_cell.angle_alpha   90.00
_cell.angle_beta   90.00
_cell.angle_gamma   90.00
#
_symmetry.space_group_name_H-M   'P 1'
#
loop_
_entity.id
_entity.type
_entity.pdbx_description
1 polymer ?
#
loop_
_entity_poly.entity_id
_entity_poly.type
_entity_poly.pdbx_seq_one_letter_code
_entity_poly.pdbx_strand_id
1 'polypeptide(L)'
;MADTPAQPAILRLPVELHLRILLDPTLSYFDLHRFSRVCKHFRRLQQNSQLDSRLFRRGYPVDRKRFGPRNHPAKRGHKVAFHPVLNLVSLSRPDLDEADIACYGSRAGRDDGDDDDGNAAPRYYKPLDLPVANEYATSPPCAKLMFLAGTEPVIADAGGVRVRSVIEVVTAMWASPAPAEVQIQEMLQREGDGEDECDWAELREGLIEEPGDMSMWETLGDNTFWAGMRRAICVQDGVVGLEPNPFD
;
A
#
# COMPACT_ATOMS: atom_id res chain seq x y z
N MET A 1 7.57 35.09 40.53
CA MET A 1 6.49 34.91 39.54
C MET A 1 7.11 34.17 38.36
N ALA A 2 6.69 32.93 38.09
CA ALA A 2 7.21 32.17 36.97
C ALA A 2 6.59 32.71 35.68
N ASP A 3 7.43 33.16 34.74
CA ASP A 3 7.00 33.67 33.44
C ASP A 3 6.39 32.52 32.64
N THR A 4 5.12 32.64 32.26
CA THR A 4 4.44 31.55 31.55
C THR A 4 4.93 31.59 30.10
N PRO A 5 5.55 30.51 29.57
CA PRO A 5 6.13 30.55 28.24
C PRO A 5 5.06 30.90 27.21
N ALA A 6 5.34 31.95 26.43
CA ALA A 6 4.43 32.44 25.41
C ALA A 6 4.12 31.32 24.40
N GLN A 7 2.82 31.08 24.16
CA GLN A 7 2.39 30.05 23.21
C GLN A 7 2.95 30.36 21.80
N PRO A 8 3.49 29.36 21.07
CA PRO A 8 3.99 29.54 19.71
C PRO A 8 2.98 30.22 18.78
N ALA A 9 3.44 31.15 17.92
CA ALA A 9 2.58 31.92 17.02
C ALA A 9 1.69 31.03 16.14
N ILE A 10 2.21 29.89 15.66
CA ILE A 10 1.46 28.95 14.84
C ILE A 10 0.22 28.41 15.55
N LEU A 11 0.25 28.23 16.87
CA LEU A 11 -0.89 27.71 17.63
C LEU A 11 -1.96 28.77 17.91
N ARG A 12 -1.69 30.04 17.59
CA ARG A 12 -2.63 31.16 17.75
C ARG A 12 -3.50 31.39 16.49
N LEU A 13 -3.20 30.70 15.39
CA LEU A 13 -4.01 30.82 14.19
C LEU A 13 -5.42 30.25 14.41
N PRO A 14 -6.46 30.84 13.78
CA PRO A 14 -7.78 30.24 13.70
C PRO A 14 -7.74 28.83 13.10
N VAL A 15 -8.68 27.98 13.52
CA VAL A 15 -8.79 26.58 13.07
C VAL A 15 -8.90 26.48 11.55
N GLU A 16 -9.58 27.44 10.91
CA GLU A 16 -9.79 27.50 9.47
C GLU A 16 -8.46 27.65 8.71
N LEU A 17 -7.52 28.42 9.27
CA LEU A 17 -6.18 28.59 8.67
C LEU A 17 -5.34 27.33 8.86
N HIS A 18 -5.42 26.67 10.02
CA HIS A 18 -4.77 25.37 10.21
C HIS A 18 -5.29 24.33 9.22
N LEU A 19 -6.61 24.25 9.03
CA LEU A 19 -7.20 23.32 8.07
C LEU A 19 -6.78 23.65 6.65
N ARG A 20 -6.71 24.94 6.27
CA ARG A 20 -6.21 25.33 4.95
C ARG A 20 -4.77 24.88 4.70
N ILE A 21 -3.89 24.98 5.70
CA ILE A 21 -2.51 24.47 5.63
C ILE A 21 -2.53 22.93 5.52
N LEU A 22 -3.30 22.24 6.36
CA LEU A 22 -3.38 20.78 6.36
C LEU A 22 -4.09 20.19 5.14
N LEU A 23 -4.86 21.00 4.40
CA LEU A 23 -5.48 20.62 3.13
C LEU A 23 -4.60 20.96 1.92
N ASP A 24 -3.42 21.54 2.13
CA ASP A 24 -2.50 21.87 1.05
C ASP A 24 -2.06 20.60 0.29
N PRO A 25 -2.24 20.52 -1.04
CA PRO A 25 -1.94 19.33 -1.82
C PRO A 25 -0.47 18.91 -1.76
N THR A 26 0.44 19.80 -1.38
CA THR A 26 1.88 19.50 -1.22
C THR A 26 2.19 18.62 0.01
N LEU A 27 1.29 18.59 1.01
CA LEU A 27 1.47 17.73 2.19
C LEU A 27 1.06 16.28 1.89
N SER A 28 1.97 15.33 2.05
CA SER A 28 1.63 13.92 1.89
C SER A 28 0.79 13.39 3.06
N TYR A 29 0.21 12.20 2.89
CA TYR A 29 -0.41 11.44 4.00
C TYR A 29 0.53 11.34 5.21
N PHE A 30 1.81 11.04 4.96
CA PHE A 30 2.80 10.90 6.02
C PHE A 30 3.09 12.22 6.74
N ASP A 31 3.09 13.34 6.01
CA ASP A 31 3.28 14.67 6.61
C ASP A 31 2.14 15.02 7.56
N LEU A 32 0.90 14.69 7.20
CA LEU A 32 -0.26 14.89 8.08
C LEU A 32 -0.15 14.07 9.37
N HIS A 33 0.30 12.82 9.28
CA HIS A 33 0.55 11.99 10.47
C HIS A 33 1.72 12.50 11.30
N ARG A 34 2.81 12.95 10.69
CA ARG A 34 3.94 13.58 11.40
C ARG A 34 3.48 14.83 12.15
N PHE A 35 2.65 15.66 11.52
CA PHE A 35 2.12 16.89 12.13
C PHE A 35 1.30 16.61 13.41
N SER A 36 0.51 15.53 13.42
CA SER A 36 -0.28 15.11 14.58
C SER A 36 0.56 14.72 15.82
N ARG A 37 1.84 14.41 15.61
CA ARG A 37 2.77 13.99 16.68
C ARG A 37 3.41 15.19 17.38
N VAL A 38 3.37 16.38 16.78
CA VAL A 38 4.02 17.59 17.32
C VAL A 38 3.33 18.08 18.60
N CYS A 39 2.00 18.19 18.60
CA CYS A 39 1.25 18.63 19.78
C CYS A 39 -0.19 18.13 19.82
N LYS A 40 -0.83 18.19 21.00
CA LYS A 40 -2.23 17.77 21.21
C LYS A 40 -3.22 18.54 20.32
N HIS A 41 -2.95 19.81 20.03
CA HIS A 41 -3.80 20.64 19.16
C HIS A 41 -3.83 20.10 17.73
N PHE A 42 -2.66 19.82 17.15
CA PHE A 42 -2.55 19.25 15.81
C PHE A 42 -3.13 17.84 15.71
N ARG A 43 -3.00 17.03 16.77
CA ARG A 43 -3.69 15.74 16.86
C ARG A 43 -5.22 15.89 16.78
N ARG A 44 -5.80 16.90 17.45
CA ARG A 44 -7.24 17.20 17.36
C ARG A 44 -7.63 17.69 15.98
N LEU A 45 -6.82 18.55 15.35
CA LEU A 45 -7.06 19.01 13.99
C LEU A 45 -7.05 17.87 12.97
N GLN A 46 -6.15 16.90 13.13
CA GLN A 46 -6.12 15.71 12.27
C GLN A 46 -7.44 14.93 12.33
N GLN A 47 -8.21 15.00 13.42
CA GLN A 47 -9.53 14.34 13.54
C GLN A 47 -10.65 15.08 12.80
N ASN A 48 -10.37 16.23 12.17
CA ASN A 48 -11.36 16.97 11.40
C ASN A 48 -11.78 16.20 10.15
N SER A 49 -13.09 16.16 9.90
CA SER A 49 -13.68 15.42 8.76
C SER A 49 -13.26 15.93 7.38
N GLN A 50 -12.81 17.18 7.27
CA GLN A 50 -12.27 17.72 6.02
C GLN A 50 -11.02 16.98 5.55
N LEU A 51 -10.26 16.36 6.48
CA LEU A 51 -9.06 15.60 6.18
C LEU A 51 -9.35 14.12 5.85
N ASP A 52 -10.58 13.65 6.02
CA ASP A 52 -10.89 12.21 5.93
C ASP A 52 -10.61 11.62 4.54
N SER A 53 -10.74 12.40 3.46
CA SER A 53 -10.39 11.93 2.13
C SER A 53 -8.89 11.80 1.91
N ARG A 54 -8.08 12.63 2.58
CA ARG A 54 -6.61 12.59 2.51
C ARG A 54 -6.01 11.53 3.43
N LEU A 55 -6.71 11.25 4.52
CA LEU A 55 -6.35 10.25 5.53
C LEU A 55 -7.08 8.93 5.29
N PHE A 56 -7.76 8.77 4.15
CA PHE A 56 -8.44 7.51 3.78
C PHE A 56 -9.40 6.97 4.86
N ARG A 57 -9.95 7.86 5.70
CA ARG A 57 -10.92 7.53 6.76
C ARG A 57 -12.36 7.69 6.30
N ARG A 58 -12.56 8.39 5.19
CA ARG A 58 -13.89 8.66 4.65
C ARG A 58 -14.45 7.37 4.09
N GLY A 59 -15.45 6.79 4.74
CA GLY A 59 -16.11 5.67 4.08
C GLY A 59 -17.42 5.17 4.61
N TYR A 60 -17.78 4.09 3.93
CA TYR A 60 -19.04 3.45 3.57
C TYR A 60 -20.24 3.59 4.54
N PRO A 61 -21.47 3.27 4.09
CA PRO A 61 -22.68 3.31 4.89
C PRO A 61 -22.56 2.72 6.31
N VAL A 62 -21.71 1.71 6.50
CA VAL A 62 -21.47 1.03 7.78
C VAL A 62 -20.80 1.96 8.80
N ASP A 63 -19.93 2.88 8.35
CA ASP A 63 -19.24 3.87 9.19
C ASP A 63 -19.98 5.23 9.24
N ARG A 64 -21.22 5.31 8.70
CA ARG A 64 -22.04 6.54 8.69
C ARG A 64 -22.21 7.20 10.05
N LYS A 65 -22.25 6.40 11.12
CA LYS A 65 -22.35 6.92 12.49
C LYS A 65 -21.14 7.79 12.88
N ARG A 66 -19.96 7.57 12.27
CA ARG A 66 -18.74 8.37 12.49
C ARG A 66 -18.55 9.49 11.47
N PHE A 67 -18.92 9.29 10.20
CA PHE A 67 -18.49 10.19 9.11
C PHE A 67 -19.63 10.89 8.33
N GLY A 68 -20.89 10.67 8.71
CA GLY A 68 -22.05 11.32 8.11
C GLY A 68 -22.53 10.70 6.78
N PRO A 69 -23.58 11.26 6.16
CA PRO A 69 -24.33 10.62 5.04
C PRO A 69 -23.64 10.69 3.67
N ARG A 70 -22.42 11.22 3.57
CA ARG A 70 -21.74 11.44 2.28
C ARG A 70 -21.17 10.13 1.72
N ASN A 71 -22.04 9.30 1.16
CA ASN A 71 -21.69 8.25 0.23
C ASN A 71 -21.23 8.90 -1.05
N HIS A 72 -20.03 8.61 -1.54
CA HIS A 72 -19.91 8.33 -2.97
C HIS A 72 -18.90 7.18 -3.06
N PRO A 73 -19.35 5.93 -3.30
CA PRO A 73 -18.42 4.93 -3.83
C PRO A 73 -17.69 5.53 -5.04
N ALA A 74 -16.50 5.03 -5.34
CA ALA A 74 -15.81 5.40 -6.57
C ALA A 74 -16.80 5.32 -7.74
N LYS A 75 -17.04 6.44 -8.42
CA LYS A 75 -17.95 6.48 -9.58
C LYS A 75 -17.14 6.26 -10.84
N ARG A 76 -17.76 5.63 -11.85
CA ARG A 76 -17.09 5.42 -13.14
C ARG A 76 -16.49 6.73 -13.67
N GLY A 77 -15.22 6.69 -14.08
CA GLY A 77 -14.50 7.86 -14.61
C GLY A 77 -13.93 8.83 -13.56
N HIS A 78 -14.18 8.64 -12.26
CA HIS A 78 -13.49 9.41 -11.22
C HIS A 78 -12.04 8.94 -11.04
N LYS A 79 -11.16 9.89 -10.73
CA LYS A 79 -9.82 9.58 -10.23
C LYS A 79 -9.93 8.90 -8.87
N VAL A 80 -9.23 7.79 -8.73
CA VAL A 80 -9.13 7.03 -7.48
C VAL A 80 -7.68 7.07 -7.05
N ALA A 81 -7.44 7.46 -5.80
CA ALA A 81 -6.11 7.42 -5.18
C ALA A 81 -5.96 6.13 -4.37
N PHE A 82 -4.78 5.52 -4.39
CA PHE A 82 -4.43 4.45 -3.46
C PHE A 82 -3.94 4.98 -2.15
N HIS A 83 -4.13 4.16 -1.12
CA HIS A 83 -3.55 4.38 0.18
C HIS A 83 -2.01 4.39 0.05
N PRO A 84 -1.30 5.49 0.38
CA PRO A 84 0.15 5.60 0.17
C PRO A 84 0.99 4.56 0.89
N VAL A 85 0.49 3.99 1.99
CA VAL A 85 1.15 2.87 2.68
C VAL A 85 1.28 1.64 1.81
N LEU A 86 0.36 1.37 0.87
CA LEU A 86 0.48 0.21 -0.02
C LEU A 86 1.79 0.27 -0.82
N ASN A 87 2.18 1.46 -1.30
CA ASN A 87 3.45 1.66 -2.01
C ASN A 87 4.71 1.50 -1.14
N LEU A 88 4.57 1.44 0.19
CA LEU A 88 5.69 1.23 1.11
C LEU A 88 5.73 -0.19 1.66
N VAL A 89 4.68 -0.99 1.44
CA VAL A 89 4.66 -2.38 1.89
C VAL A 89 5.54 -3.18 0.95
N SER A 90 6.63 -3.69 1.49
CA SER A 90 7.44 -4.73 0.89
C SER A 90 6.85 -6.07 1.31
N LEU A 91 6.61 -6.91 0.31
CA LEU A 91 6.17 -8.29 0.51
C LEU A 91 7.37 -9.18 0.18
N SER A 92 8.42 -9.11 0.99
CA SER A 92 9.70 -9.79 0.73
C SER A 92 9.62 -11.31 0.74
N ARG A 93 8.49 -11.88 1.17
CA ARG A 93 8.14 -13.29 1.07
C ARG A 93 6.61 -13.45 0.98
N PRO A 94 6.13 -14.62 0.51
CA PRO A 94 4.70 -14.98 0.53
C PRO A 94 4.13 -15.23 1.95
N ASP A 95 4.81 -14.73 2.99
CA ASP A 95 4.36 -14.83 4.38
C ASP A 95 3.86 -13.47 4.86
N LEU A 96 2.65 -13.46 5.42
CA LEU A 96 2.02 -12.26 5.96
C LEU A 96 2.79 -11.72 7.17
N ASP A 97 3.43 -12.61 7.93
CA ASP A 97 4.28 -12.27 9.06
C ASP A 97 5.60 -11.66 8.62
N GLU A 98 5.98 -11.77 7.34
CA GLU A 98 7.17 -11.16 6.77
C GLU A 98 6.91 -9.82 6.09
N ALA A 99 5.65 -9.50 5.77
CA ALA A 99 5.28 -8.19 5.23
C ALA A 99 5.78 -7.04 6.11
N ASP A 100 6.44 -6.06 5.51
CA ASP A 100 7.09 -4.97 6.22
C ASP A 100 6.98 -3.62 5.52
N ILE A 101 7.02 -2.56 6.31
CA ILE A 101 7.14 -1.18 5.82
C ILE A 101 8.51 -0.67 6.21
N ALA A 102 9.38 -0.47 5.21
CA ALA A 102 10.67 0.17 5.40
C ALA A 102 10.50 1.69 5.52
N CYS A 103 10.74 2.23 6.71
CA CYS A 103 10.76 3.66 6.95
C CYS A 103 12.20 4.16 7.03
N TYR A 104 12.63 4.89 6.01
CA TYR A 104 13.84 5.68 6.05
C TYR A 104 13.56 6.94 6.86
N GLY A 105 14.04 6.98 8.11
CA GLY A 105 13.92 8.17 8.94
C GLY A 105 14.64 9.33 8.26
N SER A 106 13.94 10.43 7.99
CA SER A 106 14.63 11.69 7.69
C SER A 106 15.54 11.99 8.88
N ARG A 107 16.84 12.12 8.60
CA ARG A 107 17.97 12.28 9.54
C ARG A 107 17.93 13.59 10.35
N ALA A 108 16.74 14.09 10.66
CA ALA A 108 16.52 15.33 11.36
C ALA A 108 16.55 15.10 12.87
N GLY A 109 17.72 15.29 13.48
CA GLY A 109 17.80 15.62 14.91
C GLY A 109 18.61 14.69 15.82
N ARG A 110 19.69 14.05 15.33
CA ARG A 110 20.79 13.68 16.23
C ARG A 110 21.91 14.70 16.07
N ASP A 111 21.98 15.60 17.04
CA ASP A 111 23.00 16.64 17.22
C ASP A 111 23.91 16.19 18.38
N ASP A 112 24.39 14.94 18.31
CA ASP A 112 25.36 14.40 19.25
C ASP A 112 26.51 13.87 18.40
N GLY A 113 27.62 14.61 18.41
CA GLY A 113 28.78 14.44 17.53
C GLY A 113 29.56 13.15 17.74
N ASP A 114 28.95 12.02 17.43
CA ASP A 114 29.66 10.78 17.09
C ASP A 114 29.70 10.66 15.57
N ASP A 115 30.90 10.81 15.02
CA ASP A 115 31.27 10.57 13.62
C ASP A 115 31.19 9.07 13.25
N ASP A 116 30.16 8.36 13.72
CA ASP A 116 29.84 7.02 13.25
C ASP A 116 29.10 7.17 11.92
N ASP A 117 29.59 6.49 10.89
CA ASP A 117 29.27 6.62 9.46
C ASP A 117 27.80 6.28 9.10
N GLY A 118 26.84 6.93 9.73
CA GLY A 118 25.81 7.73 9.08
C GLY A 118 24.69 7.04 8.33
N ASN A 119 24.74 5.72 8.14
CA ASN A 119 23.66 4.98 7.54
C ASN A 119 22.74 4.45 8.65
N ALA A 120 21.87 5.32 9.15
CA ALA A 120 20.82 4.88 10.09
C ALA A 120 19.99 3.78 9.41
N ALA A 121 20.13 2.54 9.91
CA ALA A 121 19.42 1.41 9.36
C ALA A 121 17.91 1.69 9.26
N PRO A 122 17.25 1.28 8.16
CA PRO A 122 15.82 1.46 8.01
C PRO A 122 15.07 0.83 9.19
N ARG A 123 14.00 1.49 9.62
CA ARG A 123 13.09 0.92 10.62
C ARG A 123 11.99 0.17 9.90
N TYR A 124 11.78 -1.08 10.30
CA TYR A 124 10.73 -1.93 9.77
C TYR A 124 9.53 -1.94 10.71
N TYR A 125 8.33 -1.83 10.12
CA TYR A 125 7.08 -1.93 10.85
C TYR A 125 6.19 -2.96 10.19
N LYS A 126 5.45 -3.72 11.00
CA LYS A 126 4.42 -4.63 10.48
C LYS A 126 3.19 -3.82 10.08
N PRO A 127 2.79 -3.83 8.81
CA PRO A 127 1.69 -2.99 8.32
C PRO A 127 0.38 -3.29 9.05
N LEU A 128 0.14 -4.56 9.43
CA LEU A 128 -1.09 -5.01 10.08
C LEU A 128 -1.23 -4.56 11.53
N ASP A 129 -0.13 -4.22 12.20
CA ASP A 129 -0.11 -3.70 13.58
C ASP A 129 -0.36 -2.19 13.62
N LEU A 130 -0.27 -1.51 12.48
CA LEU A 130 -0.46 -0.08 12.39
C LEU A 130 -1.96 0.25 12.21
N PRO A 131 -2.43 1.40 12.77
CA PRO A 131 -3.82 1.84 12.59
C PRO A 131 -4.27 1.94 11.13
N VAL A 132 -3.31 2.19 10.22
CA VAL A 132 -3.53 2.30 8.77
C VAL A 132 -4.07 1.03 8.14
N ALA A 133 -3.85 -0.15 8.75
CA ALA A 133 -4.42 -1.41 8.28
C ALA A 133 -5.96 -1.36 8.21
N ASN A 134 -6.57 -0.55 9.08
CA ASN A 134 -8.02 -0.36 9.15
C ASN A 134 -8.54 0.80 8.28
N GLU A 135 -7.67 1.51 7.57
CA GLU A 135 -8.05 2.59 6.64
C GLU A 135 -8.45 2.01 5.28
N TYR A 136 -9.19 2.79 4.48
CA TYR A 136 -9.63 2.35 3.17
C TYR A 136 -8.44 2.29 2.22
N ALA A 137 -8.37 1.24 1.40
CA ALA A 137 -7.32 1.07 0.41
C ALA A 137 -7.37 2.14 -0.70
N THR A 138 -8.54 2.77 -0.90
CA THR A 138 -8.75 3.76 -1.94
C THR A 138 -9.50 5.00 -1.44
N SER A 139 -9.31 6.13 -2.12
CA SER A 139 -10.06 7.37 -1.91
C SER A 139 -10.58 7.90 -3.27
N PRO A 140 -11.91 7.95 -3.51
CA PRO A 140 -12.98 7.43 -2.65
C PRO A 140 -12.88 5.90 -2.39
N PRO A 141 -13.50 5.39 -1.32
CA PRO A 141 -13.50 3.96 -1.04
C PRO A 141 -14.25 3.17 -2.12
N CYS A 142 -13.75 1.97 -2.41
CA CYS A 142 -14.37 1.01 -3.30
C CYS A 142 -14.88 -0.20 -2.50
N ALA A 143 -15.91 -0.87 -2.99
CA ALA A 143 -16.37 -2.15 -2.45
C ALA A 143 -15.65 -3.34 -3.09
N LYS A 144 -15.07 -3.14 -4.28
CA LYS A 144 -14.37 -4.18 -5.01
C LYS A 144 -13.10 -3.63 -5.64
N LEU A 145 -12.00 -4.33 -5.45
CA LEU A 145 -10.70 -4.08 -6.08
C LEU A 145 -10.35 -5.30 -6.95
N MET A 146 -9.91 -5.08 -8.18
CA MET A 146 -9.55 -6.14 -9.13
C MET A 146 -8.28 -5.80 -9.89
N PHE A 147 -7.51 -6.83 -10.23
CA PHE A 147 -6.31 -6.68 -11.05
C PHE A 147 -6.68 -6.85 -12.52
N LEU A 148 -6.31 -5.88 -13.35
CA LEU A 148 -6.64 -5.88 -14.78
C LEU A 148 -5.60 -6.62 -15.63
N ALA A 149 -4.56 -7.18 -15.01
CA ALA A 149 -3.52 -7.97 -15.66
C ALA A 149 -3.98 -9.40 -16.02
N GLY A 150 -5.28 -9.70 -15.95
CA GLY A 150 -5.82 -11.04 -16.18
C GLY A 150 -5.60 -12.02 -15.02
N THR A 151 -4.84 -11.61 -14.01
CA THR A 151 -4.64 -12.36 -12.77
C THR A 151 -5.75 -12.09 -11.77
N GLU A 152 -6.25 -13.15 -11.14
CA GLU A 152 -6.90 -13.04 -9.83
C GLU A 152 -5.80 -12.66 -8.84
N PRO A 153 -6.01 -11.62 -8.02
CA PRO A 153 -7.10 -11.72 -7.05
C PRO A 153 -8.22 -10.68 -7.20
N VAL A 154 -9.38 -11.01 -6.64
CA VAL A 154 -10.50 -10.07 -6.53
C VAL A 154 -10.80 -9.85 -5.06
N ILE A 155 -10.72 -8.60 -4.63
CA ILE A 155 -10.93 -8.22 -3.24
C ILE A 155 -12.28 -7.54 -3.14
N ALA A 156 -13.21 -8.10 -2.39
CA ALA A 156 -14.55 -7.53 -2.22
C ALA A 156 -14.92 -7.41 -0.74
N ASP A 157 -15.33 -6.22 -0.33
CA ASP A 157 -15.85 -5.94 1.01
C ASP A 157 -17.04 -4.99 0.90
N ALA A 158 -18.20 -5.43 1.39
CA ALA A 158 -19.42 -4.62 1.44
C ALA A 158 -19.28 -3.38 2.33
N GLY A 159 -18.35 -3.40 3.30
CA GLY A 159 -17.95 -2.27 4.13
C GLY A 159 -16.90 -1.37 3.49
N GLY A 160 -16.41 -1.70 2.29
CA GLY A 160 -15.34 -1.03 1.57
C GLY A 160 -13.97 -1.65 1.83
N VAL A 161 -13.18 -1.81 0.77
CA VAL A 161 -11.89 -2.49 0.79
C VAL A 161 -10.89 -1.72 1.65
N ARG A 162 -10.28 -2.40 2.62
CA ARG A 162 -9.28 -1.85 3.56
C ARG A 162 -7.87 -2.26 3.19
N VAL A 163 -6.89 -1.49 3.68
CA VAL A 163 -5.46 -1.76 3.48
C VAL A 163 -5.09 -3.19 3.93
N ARG A 164 -5.60 -3.63 5.09
CA ARG A 164 -5.44 -5.00 5.58
C ARG A 164 -5.83 -6.06 4.55
N SER A 165 -7.06 -5.98 4.04
CA SER A 165 -7.58 -6.98 3.09
C SER A 165 -6.77 -7.02 1.81
N VAL A 166 -6.24 -5.86 1.38
CA VAL A 166 -5.35 -5.79 0.24
C VAL A 166 -4.04 -6.53 0.50
N ILE A 167 -3.38 -6.26 1.62
CA ILE A 167 -2.11 -6.92 1.97
C ILE A 167 -2.31 -8.43 2.10
N GLU A 168 -3.34 -8.87 2.86
CA GLU A 168 -3.64 -10.29 3.07
C GLU A 168 -3.86 -11.04 1.75
N VAL A 169 -4.68 -10.48 0.85
CA VAL A 169 -4.98 -11.14 -0.42
C VAL A 169 -3.79 -11.15 -1.38
N VAL A 170 -3.02 -10.07 -1.43
CA VAL A 170 -1.83 -9.99 -2.29
C VAL A 170 -0.75 -10.95 -1.80
N THR A 171 -0.51 -11.04 -0.49
CA THR A 171 0.41 -12.03 0.08
C THR A 171 -0.05 -13.45 -0.22
N ALA A 172 -1.35 -13.75 -0.07
CA ALA A 172 -1.89 -15.07 -0.41
C ALA A 172 -1.76 -15.40 -1.90
N MET A 173 -1.92 -14.41 -2.79
CA MET A 173 -1.66 -14.57 -4.23
C MET A 173 -0.20 -14.92 -4.48
N TRP A 174 0.75 -14.22 -3.84
CA TRP A 174 2.18 -14.53 -3.98
C TRP A 174 2.55 -15.91 -3.45
N ALA A 175 1.83 -16.40 -2.42
CA ALA A 175 1.98 -17.75 -1.87
C ALA A 175 1.34 -18.84 -2.73
N SER A 176 0.48 -18.48 -3.68
CA SER A 176 -0.23 -19.45 -4.51
C SER A 176 0.69 -20.04 -5.59
N PRO A 177 0.40 -21.27 -6.07
CA PRO A 177 1.15 -21.87 -7.17
C PRO A 177 1.12 -20.98 -8.42
N ALA A 178 2.26 -20.84 -9.09
CA ALA A 178 2.33 -20.12 -10.35
C ALA A 178 1.57 -20.87 -11.46
N PRO A 179 1.09 -20.19 -12.52
CA PRO A 179 0.55 -20.87 -13.69
C PRO A 179 1.57 -21.85 -14.28
N ALA A 180 1.11 -23.04 -14.69
CA ALA A 180 1.97 -24.10 -15.19
C ALA A 180 2.87 -23.62 -16.34
N GLU A 181 2.36 -22.76 -17.23
CA GLU A 181 3.14 -22.20 -18.33
C GLU A 181 4.34 -21.36 -17.84
N VAL A 182 4.14 -20.58 -16.78
CA VAL A 182 5.20 -19.75 -16.17
C VAL A 182 6.21 -20.64 -15.46
N GLN A 183 5.75 -21.67 -14.76
CA GLN A 183 6.63 -22.63 -14.10
C GLN A 183 7.51 -23.38 -15.10
N ILE A 184 6.91 -23.88 -16.19
CA ILE A 184 7.64 -24.56 -17.27
C ILE A 184 8.70 -23.61 -17.84
N GLN A 185 8.33 -22.37 -18.16
CA GLN A 185 9.26 -21.39 -18.70
C GLN A 185 10.44 -21.09 -17.75
N GLU A 186 10.19 -20.98 -16.45
CA GLU A 186 11.24 -20.75 -15.44
C GLU A 186 12.15 -21.97 -15.27
N MET A 187 11.60 -23.19 -15.24
CA MET A 187 12.40 -24.41 -15.17
C MET A 187 13.30 -24.58 -16.40
N LEU A 188 12.77 -24.32 -17.60
CA LEU A 188 13.54 -24.35 -18.84
C LEU A 188 14.69 -23.33 -18.82
N GLN A 189 14.48 -22.13 -18.24
CA GLN A 189 15.53 -21.14 -18.07
C GLN A 189 16.62 -21.59 -17.09
N ARG A 190 16.25 -22.26 -16.00
CA ARG A 190 17.22 -22.78 -15.00
C ARG A 190 18.06 -23.93 -15.55
N GLU A 191 17.50 -24.74 -16.43
CA GLU A 191 18.19 -25.89 -17.05
C GLU A 191 19.01 -25.48 -18.28
N GLY A 192 18.59 -24.44 -19.01
CA GLY A 192 19.21 -23.99 -20.27
C GLY A 192 20.60 -23.36 -20.15
N ASP A 193 21.09 -23.14 -18.94
CA ASP A 193 22.48 -22.72 -18.68
C ASP A 193 23.45 -23.91 -18.64
N GLY A 194 22.97 -25.15 -18.80
CA GLY A 194 23.81 -26.34 -18.97
C GLY A 194 24.18 -26.59 -20.45
N GLU A 195 25.45 -26.82 -20.75
CA GLU A 195 25.96 -27.08 -22.12
C GLU A 195 25.50 -28.42 -22.75
N ASP A 196 24.68 -29.21 -22.05
CA ASP A 196 24.19 -30.48 -22.56
C ASP A 196 22.94 -30.28 -23.41
N GLU A 197 23.02 -30.70 -24.68
CA GLU A 197 21.99 -30.67 -25.71
C GLU A 197 20.80 -31.58 -25.31
N CYS A 198 20.02 -31.17 -24.31
CA CYS A 198 18.82 -31.89 -23.87
C CYS A 198 17.70 -31.73 -24.90
N ASP A 199 16.94 -32.81 -25.13
CA ASP A 199 15.75 -32.78 -25.98
C ASP A 199 14.64 -32.01 -25.27
N TRP A 200 14.54 -30.72 -25.57
CA TRP A 200 13.57 -29.79 -25.02
C TRP A 200 12.10 -30.23 -25.20
N ALA A 201 11.81 -31.09 -26.18
CA ALA A 201 10.46 -31.62 -26.36
C ALA A 201 10.10 -32.65 -25.28
N GLU A 202 11.04 -33.53 -24.92
CA GLU A 202 10.86 -34.57 -23.90
C GLU A 202 10.76 -33.97 -22.49
N LEU A 203 11.60 -32.96 -22.19
CA LEU A 203 11.50 -32.19 -20.94
C LEU A 203 10.16 -31.46 -20.83
N ARG A 204 9.70 -30.82 -21.91
CA ARG A 204 8.43 -30.10 -21.91
C ARG A 204 7.24 -31.04 -21.70
N GLU A 205 7.23 -32.22 -22.31
CA GLU A 205 6.17 -33.21 -22.09
C GLU A 205 6.19 -33.74 -20.65
N GLY A 206 7.35 -34.03 -20.07
CA GLY A 206 7.48 -34.44 -18.67
C GLY A 206 7.05 -33.37 -17.65
N LEU A 207 7.41 -32.11 -17.89
CA LEU A 207 7.02 -30.99 -17.00
C LEU A 207 5.51 -30.67 -17.05
N ILE A 208 4.83 -30.98 -18.15
CA ILE A 208 3.37 -30.81 -18.24
C ILE A 208 2.65 -31.81 -17.32
N GLU A 209 3.24 -32.97 -17.05
CA GLU A 209 2.64 -34.00 -16.19
C GLU A 209 2.79 -33.70 -14.69
N GLU A 210 3.90 -33.08 -14.27
CA GLU A 210 4.16 -32.67 -12.89
C GLU A 210 4.76 -31.25 -12.82
N PRO A 211 3.95 -30.20 -13.00
CA PRO A 211 4.41 -28.84 -12.77
C PRO A 211 4.87 -28.70 -11.31
N GLY A 212 6.08 -28.19 -11.10
CA GLY A 212 6.68 -28.07 -9.76
C GLY A 212 5.82 -27.26 -8.79
N ASP A 213 6.04 -27.43 -7.48
CA ASP A 213 5.36 -26.63 -6.46
C ASP A 213 5.93 -25.20 -6.33
N MET A 214 6.24 -24.55 -7.46
CA MET A 214 6.76 -23.19 -7.47
C MET A 214 5.62 -22.19 -7.27
N SER A 215 5.81 -21.33 -6.27
CA SER A 215 4.90 -20.22 -5.99
C SER A 215 5.04 -19.10 -7.03
N MET A 216 4.00 -18.29 -7.18
CA MET A 216 4.02 -17.04 -7.95
C MET A 216 5.25 -16.19 -7.59
N TRP A 217 5.58 -16.14 -6.30
CA TRP A 217 6.75 -15.46 -5.78
C TRP A 217 8.06 -15.93 -6.41
N GLU A 218 8.30 -17.24 -6.39
CA GLU A 218 9.55 -17.84 -6.89
C GLU A 218 9.69 -17.72 -8.41
N THR A 219 8.57 -17.61 -9.13
CA THR A 219 8.58 -17.52 -10.60
C THR A 219 8.67 -16.11 -11.15
N LEU A 220 8.13 -15.10 -10.47
CA LEU A 220 8.03 -13.74 -11.04
C LEU A 220 9.10 -12.77 -10.52
N GLY A 221 9.72 -13.05 -9.36
CA GLY A 221 10.91 -12.33 -8.87
C GLY A 221 10.76 -10.83 -8.55
N ASP A 222 9.61 -10.20 -8.84
CA ASP A 222 9.33 -8.80 -8.48
C ASP A 222 8.51 -8.69 -7.20
N ASN A 223 9.21 -8.20 -6.18
CA ASN A 223 8.72 -8.08 -4.80
C ASN A 223 7.99 -6.76 -4.57
N THR A 224 7.98 -5.89 -5.57
CA THR A 224 7.36 -4.57 -5.53
C THR A 224 6.04 -4.59 -6.27
N PHE A 225 5.12 -5.43 -5.79
CA PHE A 225 3.78 -5.60 -6.36
C PHE A 225 3.08 -4.29 -6.78
N TRP A 226 3.28 -3.20 -6.03
CA TRP A 226 2.73 -1.89 -6.34
C TRP A 226 3.52 -1.06 -7.35
N ALA A 227 4.83 -1.31 -7.52
CA ALA A 227 5.63 -0.68 -8.57
C ALA A 227 5.15 -1.14 -9.95
N GLY A 228 4.73 -2.40 -10.06
CA GLY A 228 4.11 -2.96 -11.27
C GLY A 228 2.72 -2.42 -11.61
N MET A 229 2.13 -1.54 -10.78
CA MET A 229 0.79 -1.00 -10.98
C MET A 229 0.84 0.48 -11.36
N ARG A 230 0.32 0.82 -12.54
CA ARG A 230 0.32 2.19 -13.08
C ARG A 230 -0.69 3.10 -12.41
N ARG A 231 -1.94 2.64 -12.28
CA ARG A 231 -3.05 3.47 -11.78
C ARG A 231 -4.27 2.67 -11.34
N ALA A 232 -5.06 3.32 -10.48
CA ALA A 232 -6.42 2.93 -10.14
C ALA A 232 -7.40 3.52 -11.15
N ILE A 233 -8.30 2.71 -11.70
CA ILE A 233 -9.42 3.20 -12.51
C ILE A 233 -10.74 2.66 -11.98
N CYS A 234 -11.74 3.53 -11.83
CA CYS A 234 -13.08 3.09 -11.50
C CYS A 234 -13.75 2.53 -12.76
N VAL A 235 -13.83 1.20 -12.85
CA VAL A 235 -14.39 0.47 -14.01
C VAL A 235 -15.91 0.41 -13.97
N GLN A 236 -16.47 0.34 -12.76
CA GLN A 236 -17.90 0.35 -12.46
C GLN A 236 -18.10 1.00 -11.09
N ASP A 237 -19.29 1.52 -10.80
CA ASP A 237 -19.58 2.12 -9.50
C ASP A 237 -19.22 1.18 -8.33
N GLY A 238 -18.31 1.63 -7.48
CA GLY A 238 -17.77 0.87 -6.35
C GLY A 238 -16.72 -0.19 -6.72
N VAL A 239 -16.37 -0.35 -8.00
CA VAL A 239 -15.38 -1.31 -8.50
C VAL A 239 -14.18 -0.57 -9.09
N VAL A 240 -13.01 -0.83 -8.52
CA VAL A 240 -11.75 -0.24 -8.95
C VAL A 240 -10.85 -1.32 -9.53
N GLY A 241 -10.40 -1.09 -10.76
CA GLY A 241 -9.39 -1.89 -11.43
C GLY A 241 -8.00 -1.31 -11.23
N LEU A 242 -7.03 -2.20 -11.06
CA LEU A 242 -5.59 -1.92 -10.99
C LEU A 242 -5.01 -2.18 -12.37
N GLU A 243 -4.61 -1.12 -13.06
CA GLU A 243 -3.97 -1.21 -14.37
C GLU A 243 -2.47 -1.49 -14.17
N PRO A 244 -1.93 -2.58 -14.75
CA PRO A 244 -0.50 -2.84 -14.71
C PRO A 244 0.28 -1.75 -15.45
N ASN A 245 1.53 -1.58 -15.08
CA ASN A 245 2.47 -0.76 -15.82
C ASN A 245 2.79 -1.43 -17.17
N PRO A 246 2.61 -0.76 -18.32
CA PRO A 246 2.83 -1.38 -19.63
C PRO A 246 4.31 -1.65 -19.96
N PHE A 247 5.22 -1.31 -19.04
CA PHE A 247 6.67 -1.45 -19.22
C PHE A 247 7.26 -2.58 -18.36
N ASP A 248 6.42 -3.29 -17.61
CA ASP A 248 6.77 -4.51 -16.88
C ASP A 248 6.22 -5.74 -17.64
#